data_AF-A0A1Q9YEZ0-F1
#
_entry.id   AF-A0A1Q9YEZ0-F1
#
_cell.length_a   1.000
_cell.length_b   1.000
_cell.length_c   1.000
_cell.angle_alpha   90.00
_cell.angle_beta   90.00
_cell.angle_gamma   90.00
#
_symmetry.space_group_name_H-M   'P 1'
#
loop_
_entity.id
_entity.type
_entity.pdbx_description
1 polymer ?
#
loop_
_entity_poly.entity_id
_entity_poly.type
_entity_poly.pdbx_seq_one_letter_code
_entity_poly.pdbx_strand_id
1 'polypeptide(L)'
;MVILTHSKSPKQYRQIFYSYLDGLADCPDRSLIEGEAFTRNRKIGLSRIARFIASLTSGSIRQQNLTYFKTHKIQVTDSAICQARSKFDHTVLKIACLGFTDELVQESPLFKGKYRLIGVDGSNFPILPNPDEPQNC
;
A
#
# COMPACT_ATOMS: atom_id res chain seq x y z
N MET A 1 4.77 -8.95 -35.00
CA MET A 1 3.58 -9.27 -34.19
C MET A 1 4.05 -9.39 -32.75
N VAL A 2 4.01 -8.29 -31.98
CA VAL A 2 4.45 -8.31 -30.58
C VAL A 2 3.28 -8.82 -29.76
N ILE A 3 3.43 -10.00 -29.20
CA ILE A 3 2.47 -10.64 -28.32
C ILE A 3 2.29 -9.71 -27.11
N LEU A 4 1.08 -9.17 -26.93
CA LEU A 4 0.68 -8.47 -25.71
C LEU A 4 0.88 -9.42 -24.54
N THR A 5 1.98 -9.27 -23.81
CA THR A 5 2.21 -9.95 -22.55
C THR A 5 1.01 -9.67 -21.63
N HIS A 6 0.33 -10.72 -21.20
CA HIS A 6 -0.84 -10.65 -20.32
C HIS A 6 -0.57 -9.67 -19.17
N SER A 7 -1.25 -8.53 -19.17
CA SER A 7 -1.18 -7.58 -18.06
C SER A 7 -1.63 -8.30 -16.78
N LYS A 8 -0.86 -8.17 -15.69
CA LYS A 8 -1.25 -8.72 -14.40
C LYS A 8 -2.64 -8.22 -14.00
N SER A 9 -3.43 -9.10 -13.38
CA SER A 9 -4.72 -8.73 -12.80
C SER A 9 -4.53 -7.79 -11.60
N PRO A 10 -5.56 -7.00 -11.22
CA PRO A 10 -5.50 -6.16 -10.01
C PRO A 10 -5.15 -6.95 -8.74
N LYS A 11 -5.57 -8.22 -8.66
CA LYS A 11 -5.23 -9.12 -7.56
C LYS A 11 -3.72 -9.42 -7.51
N GLN A 12 -3.10 -9.64 -8.67
CA GLN A 12 -1.66 -9.87 -8.77
C GLN A 12 -0.86 -8.61 -8.41
N TYR A 13 -1.25 -7.43 -8.89
CA TYR A 13 -0.60 -6.18 -8.49
C TYR A 13 -0.71 -5.91 -6.99
N ARG A 14 -1.89 -6.15 -6.40
CA ARG A 14 -2.05 -6.05 -4.94
C ARG A 14 -1.11 -7.01 -4.21
N GLN A 15 -0.93 -8.23 -4.71
CA GLN A 15 -0.05 -9.21 -4.10
C GLN A 15 1.42 -8.77 -4.15
N ILE A 16 1.88 -8.16 -5.24
CA ILE A 16 3.23 -7.61 -5.38
C ILE A 16 3.44 -6.45 -4.39
N PHE A 17 2.49 -5.52 -4.33
CA PHE A 17 2.58 -4.44 -3.34
C PHE A 17 2.62 -4.97 -1.90
N TYR A 18 1.82 -6.00 -1.60
CA TYR A 18 1.84 -6.67 -0.30
C TYR A 18 3.12 -7.46 -0.02
N SER A 19 3.86 -7.92 -1.03
CA SER A 19 5.19 -8.52 -0.81
C SER A 19 6.25 -7.47 -0.46
N TYR A 20 6.16 -6.24 -1.00
CA TYR A 20 7.01 -5.14 -0.52
C TYR A 20 6.74 -4.80 0.94
N LEU A 21 5.47 -4.76 1.35
CA LEU A 21 5.10 -4.56 2.75
C LEU A 21 5.57 -5.70 3.67
N ASP A 22 5.66 -6.92 3.16
CA ASP A 22 6.24 -8.05 3.90
C ASP A 22 7.76 -7.94 3.99
N GLY A 23 8.44 -7.61 2.90
CA GLY A 23 9.90 -7.44 2.88
C GLY A 23 10.39 -6.36 3.84
N LEU A 24 9.57 -5.34 4.11
CA LEU A 24 9.83 -4.34 5.15
C LEU A 24 9.91 -4.95 6.56
N ALA A 25 9.24 -6.08 6.83
CA ALA A 25 9.33 -6.76 8.11
C ALA A 25 10.56 -7.68 8.23
N ASP A 26 11.13 -8.13 7.11
CA ASP A 26 12.30 -9.00 7.09
C ASP A 26 13.60 -8.22 7.38
N CYS A 27 13.70 -6.99 6.88
CA CYS A 27 14.80 -6.07 7.17
C CYS A 27 14.27 -4.66 7.43
N PRO A 28 13.63 -4.41 8.58
CA PRO A 28 13.05 -3.12 8.88
C PRO A 28 14.14 -2.08 9.07
N ASP A 29 14.03 -0.96 8.34
CA ASP A 29 14.82 0.23 8.63
C ASP A 29 14.43 0.74 10.03
N ARG A 30 15.35 0.57 10.98
CA ARG A 30 15.12 0.93 12.39
C ARG A 30 15.02 2.43 12.59
N SER A 31 15.46 3.26 11.64
CA SER A 31 15.24 4.71 11.71
C SER A 31 13.75 5.09 11.55
N LEU A 32 12.95 4.20 10.96
CA LEU A 32 11.52 4.40 10.71
C LEU A 32 10.63 3.74 11.77
N ILE A 33 11.23 3.18 12.82
CA ILE A 33 10.54 2.42 13.86
C ILE A 33 10.97 2.94 15.22
N GLU A 34 10.01 3.09 16.13
CA GLU A 34 10.29 3.56 17.48
C GLU A 34 11.03 2.46 18.29
N GLY A 35 12.32 2.70 18.56
CA GLY A 35 13.14 1.83 19.41
C GLY A 35 13.16 0.38 18.94
N GLU A 36 12.79 -0.55 19.83
CA GLU A 36 12.71 -1.99 19.53
C GLU A 36 11.28 -2.44 19.17
N ALA A 37 10.41 -1.56 18.70
CA ALA A 37 9.08 -1.97 18.26
C ALA A 37 9.16 -3.03 17.13
N PHE A 38 8.17 -3.93 17.10
CA PHE A 38 8.04 -5.02 16.12
C PHE A 38 9.18 -6.06 16.05
N THR A 39 10.20 -5.97 16.90
CA THR A 39 11.29 -6.97 17.01
C THR A 39 10.83 -8.34 17.55
N ARG A 40 9.72 -8.36 18.29
CA ARG A 40 9.13 -9.58 18.86
C ARG A 40 7.94 -10.05 18.03
N ASN A 41 7.78 -11.37 17.95
CA ASN A 41 6.61 -11.98 17.32
C ASN A 41 5.32 -11.62 18.11
N ARG A 42 4.57 -10.63 17.61
CA ARG A 42 3.32 -10.14 18.21
C ARG A 42 2.15 -10.35 17.25
N LYS A 43 0.92 -10.37 17.79
CA LYS A 43 -0.32 -10.43 16.99
C LYS A 43 -0.38 -9.32 15.92
N ILE A 44 0.11 -8.13 16.26
CA ILE A 44 0.28 -6.98 15.37
C ILE A 44 1.78 -6.78 15.11
N GLY A 45 2.30 -7.42 14.06
CA GLY A 45 3.65 -7.18 13.53
C GLY A 45 3.68 -6.04 12.51
N LEU A 46 4.88 -5.60 12.11
CA LEU A 46 5.08 -4.48 11.19
C LEU A 46 4.35 -4.68 9.86
N SER A 47 4.57 -5.82 9.19
CA SER A 47 3.87 -6.16 7.94
C SER A 47 2.35 -6.09 8.11
N ARG A 48 1.82 -6.64 9.21
CA ARG A 48 0.38 -6.70 9.44
C ARG A 48 -0.24 -5.33 9.66
N ILE A 49 0.41 -4.46 10.43
CA ILE A 49 -0.08 -3.10 10.63
C ILE A 49 0.11 -2.24 9.37
N ALA A 50 1.19 -2.41 8.63
CA ALA A 50 1.42 -1.70 7.37
C ALA A 50 0.38 -2.11 6.30
N ARG A 51 0.11 -3.42 6.16
CA ARG A 51 -0.97 -3.94 5.30
C ARG A 51 -2.35 -3.48 5.75
N PHE A 52 -2.61 -3.43 7.06
CA PHE A 52 -3.85 -2.88 7.58
C PHE A 52 -4.03 -1.43 7.14
N ILE A 53 -3.02 -0.56 7.36
CA ILE A 53 -3.08 0.84 6.96
C ILE A 53 -3.25 0.99 5.44
N ALA A 54 -2.51 0.22 4.65
CA ALA A 54 -2.60 0.29 3.19
C ALA A 54 -3.93 -0.28 2.64
N SER A 55 -4.64 -1.09 3.43
CA SER A 55 -5.98 -1.57 3.11
C SER A 55 -7.08 -0.60 3.55
N LEU A 56 -6.72 0.54 4.18
CA LEU A 56 -7.72 1.45 4.70
C LEU A 56 -8.52 2.08 3.56
N THR A 57 -9.83 2.16 3.77
CA THR A 57 -10.83 2.78 2.89
C THR A 57 -11.50 3.95 3.63
N SER A 58 -12.55 4.55 3.05
CA SER A 58 -13.29 5.68 3.62
C SER A 58 -14.15 5.36 4.87
N GLY A 59 -14.06 4.15 5.41
CA GLY A 59 -14.81 3.74 6.61
C GLY A 59 -14.19 4.22 7.94
N SER A 60 -14.89 4.04 9.06
CA SER A 60 -14.30 4.29 10.39
C SER A 60 -13.22 3.25 10.72
N ILE A 61 -12.18 3.64 11.46
CA ILE A 61 -11.10 2.72 11.91
C ILE A 61 -11.69 1.47 12.57
N ARG A 62 -12.74 1.63 13.38
CA ARG A 62 -13.45 0.51 14.03
C ARG A 62 -14.03 -0.48 13.02
N GLN A 63 -14.73 0.00 11.99
CA GLN A 63 -15.33 -0.86 10.96
C GLN A 63 -14.24 -1.61 10.17
N GLN A 64 -13.14 -0.92 9.91
CA GLN A 64 -12.02 -1.44 9.14
C GLN A 64 -11.21 -2.46 9.95
N ASN A 65 -10.97 -2.18 11.24
CA ASN A 65 -10.40 -3.11 12.20
C ASN A 65 -11.21 -4.40 12.22
N LEU A 66 -12.52 -4.29 12.43
CA LEU A 66 -13.42 -5.44 12.49
C LEU A 66 -13.35 -6.26 11.20
N THR A 67 -13.33 -5.62 10.03
CA THR A 67 -13.29 -6.33 8.74
C THR A 67 -11.93 -7.00 8.51
N TYR A 68 -10.83 -6.27 8.64
CA TYR A 68 -9.49 -6.75 8.33
C TYR A 68 -9.05 -7.85 9.30
N PHE A 69 -9.14 -7.62 10.61
CA PHE A 69 -8.63 -8.57 11.60
C PHE A 69 -9.55 -9.79 11.78
N LYS A 70 -10.87 -9.66 11.55
CA LYS A 70 -11.78 -10.82 11.46
C LYS A 70 -11.40 -11.74 10.31
N THR A 71 -11.04 -11.18 9.15
CA THR A 71 -10.58 -11.96 7.99
C THR A 71 -9.29 -12.73 8.31
N HIS A 72 -8.44 -12.18 9.18
CA HIS A 72 -7.21 -12.82 9.64
C HIS A 72 -7.38 -13.66 10.92
N LYS A 73 -8.61 -13.86 11.41
CA LYS A 73 -8.92 -14.61 12.65
C LYS A 73 -8.18 -14.09 13.89
N ILE A 74 -7.95 -12.78 13.96
CA ILE A 74 -7.29 -12.11 15.08
C ILE A 74 -8.27 -11.17 15.76
N GLN A 75 -8.21 -11.13 17.09
CA GLN A 75 -8.90 -10.11 17.89
C GLN A 75 -7.90 -9.07 18.37
N VAL A 76 -8.19 -7.80 18.09
CA VAL A 76 -7.39 -6.64 18.48
C VAL A 76 -8.31 -5.47 18.80
N THR A 77 -7.96 -4.72 19.83
CA THR A 77 -8.69 -3.52 20.23
C THR A 77 -8.29 -2.35 19.34
N ASP A 78 -9.20 -1.37 19.18
CA ASP A 78 -8.90 -0.14 18.46
C ASP A 78 -7.69 0.60 19.07
N SER A 79 -7.56 0.58 20.40
CA SER A 79 -6.41 1.16 21.11
C SER A 79 -5.08 0.48 20.76
N ALA A 80 -5.06 -0.86 20.64
CA ALA A 80 -3.86 -1.60 20.28
C ALA A 80 -3.41 -1.28 18.85
N ILE A 81 -4.34 -1.00 17.95
CA ILE A 81 -4.05 -0.58 16.58
C ILE A 81 -3.47 0.84 16.57
N CYS A 82 -4.08 1.78 17.27
CA CYS A 82 -3.56 3.15 17.36
C CYS A 82 -2.13 3.16 17.94
N GLN A 83 -1.88 2.38 19.00
CA GLN A 83 -0.55 2.24 19.59
C GLN A 83 0.45 1.50 18.70
N ALA A 84 0.00 0.56 17.85
CA ALA A 84 0.88 -0.07 16.89
C ALA A 84 1.23 0.91 15.76
N ARG A 85 0.24 1.63 15.24
CA ARG A 85 0.44 2.67 14.22
C ARG A 85 1.42 3.75 14.67
N SER A 86 1.35 4.21 15.92
CA SER A 86 2.22 5.28 16.41
C SER A 86 3.70 4.90 16.45
N LYS A 87 4.04 3.61 16.34
CA LYS A 87 5.41 3.07 16.49
C LYS A 87 6.18 2.94 15.18
N PHE A 88 5.57 3.24 14.04
CA PHE A 88 6.28 3.26 12.77
C PHE A 88 5.91 4.50 11.96
N ASP A 89 6.92 5.03 11.28
CA ASP A 89 6.75 6.23 10.48
C ASP A 89 6.00 5.94 9.19
N HIS A 90 5.16 6.87 8.78
CA HIS A 90 4.38 6.82 7.54
C HIS A 90 5.26 6.67 6.27
N THR A 91 6.54 7.07 6.32
CA THR A 91 7.52 6.88 5.26
C THR A 91 7.75 5.41 4.91
N VAL A 92 7.46 4.48 5.82
CA VAL A 92 7.48 3.03 5.53
C VAL A 92 6.55 2.69 4.35
N LEU A 93 5.35 3.27 4.32
CA LEU A 93 4.41 3.06 3.21
C LEU A 93 4.90 3.73 1.93
N LYS A 94 5.52 4.91 2.04
CA LYS A 94 6.15 5.59 0.90
C LYS A 94 7.23 4.71 0.26
N ILE A 95 8.11 4.11 1.05
CA ILE A 95 9.18 3.23 0.55
C ILE A 95 8.57 2.01 -0.16
N ALA A 96 7.54 1.39 0.40
CA ALA A 96 6.83 0.29 -0.26
C ALA A 96 6.19 0.72 -1.58
N CYS A 97 5.56 1.90 -1.63
CA CYS A 97 4.96 2.44 -2.84
C CYS A 97 6.00 2.76 -3.92
N LEU A 98 7.16 3.31 -3.53
CA LEU A 98 8.26 3.60 -4.44
C LEU A 98 8.85 2.32 -5.01
N GLY A 99 9.17 1.33 -4.17
CA GLY A 99 9.69 0.03 -4.62
C GLY A 99 8.71 -0.68 -5.57
N PHE A 100 7.41 -0.67 -5.22
CA PHE A 100 6.37 -1.17 -6.11
C PHE A 100 6.31 -0.42 -7.45
N THR A 101 6.42 0.91 -7.43
CA THR A 101 6.38 1.73 -8.65
C THR A 101 7.60 1.47 -9.53
N ASP A 102 8.79 1.32 -8.95
CA ASP A 102 10.02 1.03 -9.68
C ASP A 102 9.94 -0.32 -10.42
N GLU A 103 9.41 -1.35 -9.77
CA GLU A 103 9.18 -2.66 -10.41
C GLU A 103 8.18 -2.56 -11.57
N LEU A 104 7.09 -1.80 -11.41
CA LEU A 104 6.11 -1.59 -12.46
C LEU A 104 6.69 -0.88 -13.68
N VAL A 105 7.55 0.13 -13.45
CA VAL A 105 8.22 0.89 -14.52
C VAL A 105 9.23 0.01 -15.27
N GLN A 106 9.88 -0.93 -14.58
CA GLN A 106 10.79 -1.89 -15.22
C GLN A 106 10.04 -2.90 -16.12
N GLU A 107 8.85 -3.34 -15.73
CA GLU A 107 8.04 -4.24 -16.56
C GLU A 107 7.46 -3.55 -17.81
N SER A 108 7.18 -2.25 -17.73
CA SER A 108 6.90 -1.42 -18.89
C SER A 108 7.00 0.07 -18.53
N PRO A 109 7.75 0.90 -19.28
CA PRO A 109 7.82 2.34 -18.99
C PRO A 109 6.46 3.04 -19.10
N LEU A 110 5.49 2.39 -19.78
CA LEU A 110 4.12 2.83 -19.92
C LEU A 110 3.16 1.63 -19.80
N PHE A 111 2.28 1.65 -18.82
CA PHE A 111 1.13 0.74 -18.76
C PHE A 111 0.30 0.84 -20.04
N LYS A 112 0.06 -0.32 -20.68
CA LYS A 112 -0.55 -0.44 -22.02
C LYS A 112 0.17 0.36 -23.13
N GLY A 113 1.46 0.68 -22.95
CA GLY A 113 2.21 1.53 -23.87
C GLY A 113 1.75 2.99 -23.93
N LYS A 114 0.87 3.43 -23.02
CA LYS A 114 0.24 4.77 -23.07
C LYS A 114 0.19 5.51 -21.73
N TYR A 115 0.15 4.80 -20.60
CA TYR A 115 -0.12 5.41 -19.29
C TYR A 115 1.05 5.24 -18.33
N ARG A 116 1.37 6.26 -17.53
CA ARG A 116 2.31 6.12 -16.41
C ARG A 116 1.54 5.63 -15.19
N LEU A 117 1.97 4.51 -14.60
CA LEU A 117 1.42 4.06 -13.31
C LEU A 117 2.10 4.84 -12.19
N ILE A 118 1.28 5.35 -11.27
CA ILE A 118 1.74 6.04 -10.08
C ILE A 118 0.98 5.40 -8.91
N GLY A 119 1.71 4.93 -7.90
CA GLY A 119 1.09 4.55 -6.63
C GLY A 119 0.60 5.81 -5.91
N VAL A 120 -0.72 6.03 -5.92
CA VAL A 120 -1.37 7.15 -5.23
C VAL A 120 -2.07 6.57 -3.99
N ASP A 121 -1.64 6.98 -2.80
CA ASP A 121 -2.47 6.85 -1.59
C ASP A 121 -3.76 7.62 -1.86
N GLY A 122 -4.94 7.10 -1.47
CA GLY A 122 -6.29 7.47 -1.91
C GLY A 122 -6.74 8.94 -1.73
N SER A 123 -5.80 9.85 -1.54
CA SER A 123 -5.90 11.28 -1.82
C SER A 123 -6.49 11.58 -3.21
N ASN A 124 -7.36 12.59 -3.24
CA ASN A 124 -7.92 13.11 -4.48
C ASN A 124 -6.79 13.70 -5.32
N PHE A 125 -6.41 13.01 -6.39
CA PHE A 125 -5.55 13.58 -7.42
C PHE A 125 -6.42 14.38 -8.38
N PRO A 126 -6.32 15.72 -8.43
CA PRO A 126 -7.05 16.49 -9.42
C PRO A 126 -6.48 16.16 -10.80
N ILE A 127 -7.24 15.38 -11.58
CA ILE A 127 -6.97 15.22 -13.00
C ILE A 127 -7.36 16.56 -13.63
N LEU A 128 -6.36 17.38 -13.94
CA LEU A 128 -6.60 18.63 -14.64
C LEU A 128 -7.15 18.33 -16.04
N PRO A 129 -8.23 18.99 -16.48
CA PRO A 129 -8.75 18.81 -17.82
C PRO A 129 -7.69 19.18 -18.86
N ASN A 130 -7.69 18.48 -19.98
CA ASN A 130 -6.80 18.79 -21.09
C ASN A 130 -7.14 20.20 -21.62
N PRO A 131 -6.18 21.15 -21.65
CA PRO A 131 -6.45 22.48 -22.18
C PRO A 131 -6.87 22.48 -23.65
N ASP A 132 -6.55 21.42 -24.40
CA ASP A 132 -6.89 21.26 -25.82
C ASP A 132 -8.20 20.50 -26.05
N GLU A 133 -8.88 20.01 -25.00
CA GLU A 133 -10.20 19.40 -25.17
C GLU A 133 -11.25 20.50 -25.41
N PRO A 134 -12.06 20.41 -26.48
CA PRO A 134 -13.15 21.35 -26.68
C PRO A 134 -14.13 21.25 -25.51
N GLN A 135 -14.29 22.35 -24.79
CA GLN A 135 -15.32 22.48 -23.78
C GLN A 135 -16.67 22.50 -24.50
N ASN A 136 -17.37 21.37 -24.48
CA ASN A 136 -18.76 21.34 -24.91
C ASN A 136 -19.58 22.14 -23.87
N CYS A 137 -19.97 23.36 -24.23
CA CYS A 137 -20.99 24.15 -23.53
C CYS A 137 -22.37 23.52 -23.69
#